data_AF-R7EUW8-F1
#
_entry.id   AF-R7EUW8-F1
#
_cell.length_a   1.000
_cell.length_b   1.000
_cell.length_c   1.000
_cell.angle_alpha   90.00
_cell.angle_beta   90.00
_cell.angle_gamma   90.00
#
_symmetry.space_group_name_H-M   'P 1'
#
loop_
_entity.id
_entity.type
_entity.pdbx_description
1 polymer ?
#
loop_
_entity_poly.entity_id
_entity_poly.type
_entity_poly.pdbx_seq_one_letter_code
_entity_poly.pdbx_strand_id
1 'polypeptide(L)'
;MKEKKDSMGFILLAIAPLFLFNPDLAVIDVLPDFIGYILIAAALTKLSFICPQIETSRTRFWRAAIVGIAKTASIFFLFGISSQNERPVAILLSTFSFAVVELILLVPAWGRLWDGLLYLGSRTGAMAPYSSRRGRATVTGVAKGATVFFIFFKPLCAVLPEFASLSMGGYDDSSFNWYEFIGLFREIGIMLALIAGIAWLVFIERYFAFLRKDGEFIPTLRKKYDDEILPGDIRFTKRRINIAFALLAAAFFLEIDLLLESNNIIPDVLAALCFVGFFVTIAKLYPQWKIGAGVSAVYTVAAGVNEWLEFSFNNKYFNASVWQHSEVLEAFLVRYASVIVSSVLFAAVAVIACRAQRVIIHDHAGFIAENSSREFRDAKLGEIRRYLGRWVTSVTVMSVVCTVSFCIGDAIVTLNSSIYDRLGVVSGAARTLSDVWWIISAVLCLVNFILVLKTESEIKAEVDSRYMLG
;
A
#
# COMPACT_ATOMS: atom_id res chain seq x y z
N MET A 1 37.21 -9.78 7.80
CA MET A 1 35.79 -9.38 7.69
C MET A 1 34.94 -10.56 8.12
N LYS A 2 34.25 -10.52 9.27
CA LYS A 2 33.30 -11.58 9.65
C LYS A 2 32.15 -11.52 8.64
N GLU A 3 32.02 -12.52 7.76
CA GLU A 3 30.85 -12.65 6.90
C GLU A 3 29.61 -12.62 7.80
N LYS A 4 28.77 -11.59 7.61
CA LYS A 4 27.49 -11.48 8.29
C LYS A 4 26.70 -12.71 7.89
N LYS A 5 26.49 -13.63 8.83
CA LYS A 5 25.79 -14.91 8.60
C LYS A 5 24.32 -14.59 8.27
N ASP A 6 24.05 -14.27 7.02
CA ASP A 6 22.71 -14.04 6.48
C ASP A 6 21.74 -15.19 6.80
N SER A 7 20.80 -14.93 7.69
CA SER A 7 19.91 -15.95 8.23
C SER A 7 18.77 -16.32 7.27
N MET A 8 18.88 -16.07 5.95
CA MET A 8 17.82 -16.34 4.97
C MET A 8 16.45 -15.74 5.34
N GLY A 9 16.46 -14.57 6.00
CA GLY A 9 15.24 -13.90 6.47
C GLY A 9 14.68 -14.39 7.81
N PHE A 10 15.17 -15.48 8.41
CA PHE A 10 14.61 -16.03 9.66
C PHE A 10 14.68 -15.09 10.87
N ILE A 11 15.61 -14.13 10.91
CA ILE A 11 15.62 -13.07 11.94
C ILE A 11 14.38 -12.19 11.82
N LEU A 12 14.00 -11.79 10.60
CA LEU A 12 12.82 -10.98 10.36
C LEU A 12 11.53 -11.78 10.66
N LEU A 13 11.51 -13.09 10.37
CA LEU A 13 10.39 -13.96 10.77
C LEU A 13 10.23 -14.08 12.28
N ALA A 14 11.33 -14.01 13.05
CA ALA A 14 11.28 -14.00 14.51
C ALA A 14 10.75 -12.65 15.02
N ILE A 15 11.23 -11.53 14.48
CA ILE A 15 10.80 -10.19 14.90
C ILE A 15 9.33 -9.90 14.57
N ALA A 16 8.82 -10.39 13.44
CA ALA A 16 7.48 -10.03 12.97
C ALA A 16 6.33 -10.38 13.95
N PRO A 17 6.29 -11.56 14.60
CA PRO A 17 5.34 -11.87 15.68
C PRO A 17 5.23 -10.81 16.78
N LEU A 18 6.30 -10.04 17.08
CA LEU A 18 6.27 -8.96 18.08
C LEU A 18 5.32 -7.81 17.68
N PHE A 19 4.97 -7.69 16.41
CA PHE A 19 4.00 -6.72 15.90
C PHE A 19 2.61 -7.30 15.67
N LEU A 20 2.41 -8.61 15.89
CA LEU A 20 1.14 -9.29 15.59
C LEU A 20 0.44 -9.80 16.86
N PHE A 21 1.18 -9.97 17.96
CA PHE A 21 0.64 -10.57 19.19
C PHE A 21 -0.28 -9.63 19.97
N ASN A 22 -0.19 -8.33 19.72
CA ASN A 22 -0.97 -7.32 20.45
C ASN A 22 -2.47 -7.47 20.18
N PRO A 23 -3.32 -7.13 21.16
CA PRO A 23 -4.76 -7.07 20.98
C PRO A 23 -5.14 -5.89 20.07
N ASP A 24 -6.26 -6.03 19.37
CA ASP A 24 -6.88 -4.96 18.60
C ASP A 24 -7.97 -4.29 19.43
N LEU A 25 -7.99 -2.96 19.42
CA LEU A 25 -9.02 -2.12 20.03
C LEU A 25 -10.05 -1.76 18.96
N ALA A 26 -10.93 -2.71 18.63
CA ALA A 26 -11.81 -2.62 17.48
C ALA A 26 -10.98 -2.43 16.18
N VAL A 27 -11.08 -1.25 15.55
CA VAL A 27 -10.29 -0.89 14.35
C VAL A 27 -8.87 -0.43 14.69
N ILE A 28 -8.63 -0.02 15.95
CA ILE A 28 -7.36 0.57 16.36
C ILE A 28 -6.38 -0.54 16.75
N ASP A 29 -5.31 -0.67 15.98
CA ASP A 29 -4.21 -1.56 16.30
C ASP A 29 -3.13 -0.80 17.08
N VAL A 30 -2.89 -1.19 18.34
CA VAL A 30 -1.92 -0.53 19.23
C VAL A 30 -0.51 -0.55 18.62
N LEU A 31 -0.14 -1.69 18.05
CA LEU A 31 0.99 -1.83 17.15
C LEU A 31 0.43 -2.21 15.78
N PRO A 32 0.69 -1.44 14.72
CA PRO A 32 0.08 -1.72 13.43
C PRO A 32 0.54 -3.08 12.86
N ASP A 33 -0.40 -4.01 12.74
CA ASP A 33 -0.17 -5.38 12.27
C ASP A 33 0.45 -5.43 10.87
N PHE A 34 0.19 -4.41 10.04
CA PHE A 34 0.76 -4.31 8.69
C PHE A 34 2.29 -4.32 8.73
N ILE A 35 2.92 -3.78 9.78
CA ILE A 35 4.38 -3.82 9.95
C ILE A 35 4.84 -5.28 10.08
N GLY A 36 4.15 -6.07 10.90
CA GLY A 36 4.40 -7.51 11.03
C GLY A 36 4.26 -8.23 9.69
N TYR A 37 3.20 -7.96 8.93
CA TYR A 37 2.99 -8.57 7.61
C TYR A 37 4.08 -8.19 6.59
N ILE A 38 4.53 -6.93 6.58
CA ILE A 38 5.64 -6.47 5.73
C ILE A 38 6.94 -7.19 6.12
N LEU A 39 7.23 -7.31 7.42
CA LEU A 39 8.42 -7.99 7.91
C LEU A 39 8.43 -9.47 7.50
N ILE A 40 7.30 -10.17 7.62
CA ILE A 40 7.16 -11.56 7.12
C ILE A 40 7.39 -11.60 5.62
N ALA A 41 6.72 -10.74 4.85
CA ALA A 41 6.82 -10.77 3.40
C ALA A 41 8.22 -10.39 2.89
N ALA A 42 8.95 -9.54 3.61
CA ALA A 42 10.35 -9.22 3.38
C ALA A 42 11.24 -10.44 3.70
N ALA A 43 11.02 -11.09 4.84
CA ALA A 43 11.75 -12.28 5.28
C ALA A 43 11.66 -13.44 4.28
N LEU A 44 10.47 -13.66 3.72
CA LEU A 44 10.22 -14.74 2.75
C LEU A 44 10.81 -14.47 1.36
N THR A 45 11.46 -13.32 1.12
CA THR A 45 11.95 -12.93 -0.19
C THR A 45 12.89 -13.95 -0.81
N LYS A 46 13.92 -14.41 -0.09
CA LYS A 46 14.88 -15.38 -0.63
C LYS A 46 14.27 -16.76 -0.78
N LEU A 47 13.51 -17.18 0.23
CA LEU A 47 12.81 -18.47 0.25
C LEU A 47 11.75 -18.59 -0.86
N SER A 48 11.13 -17.48 -1.27
CA SER A 48 10.14 -17.48 -2.35
C SER A 48 10.70 -17.89 -3.71
N PHE A 49 12.00 -17.70 -3.96
CA PHE A 49 12.62 -18.14 -5.22
C PHE A 49 12.89 -19.65 -5.25
N ILE A 50 12.98 -20.29 -4.07
CA ILE A 50 13.25 -21.73 -3.91
C ILE A 50 11.95 -22.53 -3.92
N CYS A 51 10.87 -21.98 -3.34
CA CYS A 51 9.63 -22.71 -3.05
C CYS A 51 8.38 -21.90 -3.48
N PRO A 52 7.60 -22.39 -4.47
CA PRO A 52 6.37 -21.73 -4.95
C PRO A 52 5.28 -21.53 -3.88
N GLN A 53 5.21 -22.44 -2.89
CA GLN A 53 4.29 -22.33 -1.76
C GLN A 53 4.63 -21.10 -0.90
N ILE A 54 5.92 -20.82 -0.71
CA ILE A 54 6.39 -19.64 0.02
C ILE A 54 6.17 -18.36 -0.81
N GLU A 55 6.30 -18.42 -2.13
CA GLU A 55 5.97 -17.30 -3.01
C GLU A 55 4.50 -16.88 -2.91
N THR A 56 3.60 -17.86 -2.94
CA THR A 56 2.16 -17.59 -2.77
C THR A 56 1.82 -17.10 -1.37
N SER A 57 2.46 -17.64 -0.34
CA SER A 57 2.35 -17.14 1.04
C SER A 57 2.78 -15.68 1.14
N ARG A 58 3.98 -15.35 0.63
CA ARG A 58 4.53 -13.99 0.60
C ARG A 58 3.59 -13.00 -0.07
N THR A 59 3.00 -13.38 -1.20
CA THR A 59 2.08 -12.51 -1.95
C THR A 59 0.83 -12.20 -1.15
N ARG A 60 0.30 -13.17 -0.42
CA ARG A 60 -0.85 -12.96 0.47
C ARG A 60 -0.50 -12.11 1.68
N PHE A 61 0.68 -12.26 2.27
CA PHE A 61 1.14 -11.35 3.33
C PHE A 61 1.28 -9.91 2.86
N TRP A 62 1.74 -9.67 1.62
CA TRP A 62 1.70 -8.31 1.04
C TRP A 62 0.28 -7.77 0.91
N ARG A 63 -0.67 -8.60 0.47
CA ARG A 63 -2.08 -8.19 0.41
C ARG A 63 -2.64 -7.90 1.80
N ALA A 64 -2.30 -8.72 2.80
CA ALA A 64 -2.71 -8.49 4.18
C ALA A 64 -2.10 -7.20 4.74
N ALA A 65 -0.84 -6.88 4.41
CA ALA A 65 -0.24 -5.59 4.76
C ALA A 65 -1.01 -4.40 4.18
N ILE A 66 -1.41 -4.48 2.91
CA ILE A 66 -2.23 -3.43 2.26
C ILE A 66 -3.57 -3.28 2.99
N VAL A 67 -4.22 -4.39 3.36
CA VAL A 67 -5.47 -4.36 4.13
C VAL A 67 -5.25 -3.75 5.52
N GLY A 68 -4.17 -4.07 6.22
CA GLY A 68 -3.85 -3.47 7.52
C GLY A 68 -3.54 -1.96 7.42
N ILE A 69 -2.91 -1.51 6.32
CA ILE A 69 -2.75 -0.08 6.03
C ILE A 69 -4.13 0.57 5.81
N ALA A 70 -5.01 -0.06 5.02
CA ALA A 70 -6.37 0.43 4.80
C ALA A 70 -7.21 0.46 6.10
N LYS A 71 -7.04 -0.54 6.98
CA LYS A 71 -7.65 -0.59 8.33
C LYS A 71 -7.18 0.61 9.15
N THR A 72 -5.88 0.87 9.19
CA THR A 72 -5.31 2.04 9.88
C THR A 72 -5.83 3.35 9.28
N ALA A 73 -5.89 3.46 7.96
CA ALA A 73 -6.42 4.63 7.27
C ALA A 73 -7.92 4.84 7.57
N SER A 74 -8.70 3.77 7.75
CA SER A 74 -10.13 3.87 8.04
C SER A 74 -10.43 4.58 9.37
N ILE A 75 -9.48 4.60 10.31
CA ILE A 75 -9.56 5.37 11.56
C ILE A 75 -9.79 6.86 11.25
N PHE A 76 -9.10 7.43 10.26
CA PHE A 76 -9.31 8.84 9.86
C PHE A 76 -10.73 9.09 9.35
N PHE A 77 -11.33 8.14 8.62
CA PHE A 77 -12.71 8.26 8.16
C PHE A 77 -13.71 8.11 9.31
N LEU A 78 -13.50 7.15 10.22
CA LEU A 78 -14.37 6.88 11.36
C LEU A 78 -14.37 8.02 12.38
N PHE A 79 -13.23 8.67 12.59
CA PHE A 79 -13.10 9.75 13.57
C PHE A 79 -13.20 11.15 12.95
N GLY A 80 -12.94 11.30 11.64
CA GLY A 80 -13.00 12.59 10.94
C GLY A 80 -14.32 12.88 10.22
N ILE A 81 -15.00 11.87 9.66
CA ILE A 81 -16.18 12.09 8.78
C ILE A 81 -17.47 11.58 9.41
N SER A 82 -17.42 10.48 10.16
CA SER A 82 -18.64 9.87 10.72
C SER A 82 -19.28 10.76 11.79
N SER A 83 -20.59 10.98 11.67
CA SER A 83 -21.40 11.69 12.66
C SER A 83 -21.35 10.95 14.00
N GLN A 84 -21.42 11.69 15.12
CA GLN A 84 -21.30 11.09 16.47
C GLN A 84 -22.32 9.98 16.74
N ASN A 85 -23.50 10.08 16.12
CA ASN A 85 -24.59 9.12 16.29
C ASN A 85 -24.39 7.83 15.46
N GLU A 86 -23.69 7.90 14.33
CA GLU A 86 -23.45 6.74 13.44
C GLU A 86 -22.12 6.04 13.71
N ARG A 87 -21.20 6.73 14.42
CA ARG A 87 -19.86 6.23 14.74
C ARG A 87 -19.84 4.83 15.37
N PRO A 88 -20.72 4.46 16.33
CA PRO A 88 -20.71 3.12 16.91
C PRO A 88 -20.98 2.01 15.89
N VAL A 89 -21.96 2.21 15.00
CA VAL A 89 -22.31 1.27 13.94
C VAL A 89 -21.21 1.22 12.88
N ALA A 90 -20.60 2.37 12.56
CA ALA A 90 -19.47 2.45 11.63
C ALA A 90 -18.23 1.72 12.15
N ILE A 91 -17.93 1.80 13.46
CA ILE A 91 -16.84 1.05 14.11
C ILE A 91 -17.11 -0.45 14.03
N LEU A 92 -18.34 -0.90 14.33
CA LEU A 92 -18.71 -2.32 14.21
C LEU A 92 -18.52 -2.81 12.77
N LEU A 93 -19.09 -2.10 11.79
CA LEU A 93 -19.04 -2.50 10.38
C LEU A 93 -17.59 -2.60 9.89
N SER A 94 -16.76 -1.61 10.20
CA SER A 94 -15.36 -1.59 9.79
C SER A 94 -14.56 -2.70 10.48
N THR A 95 -14.69 -2.86 11.80
CA THR A 95 -14.00 -3.91 12.58
C THR A 95 -14.34 -5.30 12.03
N PHE A 96 -15.63 -5.57 11.80
CA PHE A 96 -16.10 -6.85 11.23
C PHE A 96 -15.58 -7.06 9.80
N SER A 97 -15.71 -6.05 8.94
CA SER A 97 -15.31 -6.15 7.53
C SER A 97 -13.81 -6.42 7.38
N PHE A 98 -12.97 -5.67 8.11
CA PHE A 98 -11.53 -5.88 8.08
C PHE A 98 -11.15 -7.24 8.67
N ALA A 99 -11.76 -7.66 9.78
CA ALA A 99 -11.52 -8.98 10.35
C ALA A 99 -11.80 -10.11 9.34
N VAL A 100 -12.91 -10.04 8.60
CA VAL A 100 -13.26 -11.05 7.58
C VAL A 100 -12.24 -11.06 6.44
N VAL A 101 -11.88 -9.89 5.90
CA VAL A 101 -10.91 -9.80 4.79
C VAL A 101 -9.52 -10.29 5.24
N GLU A 102 -9.09 -9.92 6.44
CA GLU A 102 -7.83 -10.39 7.03
C GLU A 102 -7.81 -11.91 7.19
N LEU A 103 -8.89 -12.52 7.70
CA LEU A 103 -9.00 -13.98 7.81
C LEU A 103 -8.89 -14.68 6.46
N ILE A 104 -9.57 -14.16 5.42
CA ILE A 104 -9.52 -14.70 4.04
C ILE A 104 -8.08 -14.68 3.50
N LEU A 105 -7.28 -13.68 3.86
CA LEU A 105 -5.90 -13.54 3.39
C LEU A 105 -4.90 -14.33 4.26
N LEU A 106 -5.01 -14.24 5.59
CA LEU A 106 -4.04 -14.73 6.55
C LEU A 106 -4.10 -16.25 6.74
N VAL A 107 -5.29 -16.84 6.88
CA VAL A 107 -5.44 -18.29 7.06
C VAL A 107 -4.69 -19.06 5.95
N PRO A 108 -4.91 -18.75 4.66
CA PRO A 108 -4.21 -19.47 3.61
C PRO A 108 -2.80 -18.93 3.34
N ALA A 109 -2.41 -17.75 3.85
CA ALA A 109 -1.02 -17.27 3.83
C ALA A 109 -0.14 -18.07 4.79
N TRP A 110 -0.57 -18.20 6.05
CA TRP A 110 0.12 -18.98 7.07
C TRP A 110 0.10 -20.47 6.74
N GLY A 111 -1.02 -21.01 6.26
CA GLY A 111 -1.09 -22.40 5.80
C GLY A 111 0.02 -22.73 4.77
N ARG A 112 0.14 -21.90 3.73
CA ARG A 112 1.17 -22.02 2.69
C ARG A 112 2.59 -21.81 3.21
N LEU A 113 2.78 -20.95 4.22
CA LEU A 113 4.08 -20.74 4.86
C LEU A 113 4.55 -22.03 5.54
N TRP A 114 3.70 -22.61 6.40
CA TRP A 114 4.01 -23.82 7.14
C TRP A 114 4.24 -25.02 6.22
N ASP A 115 3.38 -25.19 5.21
CA ASP A 115 3.52 -26.26 4.22
C ASP A 115 4.79 -26.06 3.36
N GLY A 116 5.14 -24.80 3.05
CA GLY A 116 6.37 -24.45 2.35
C GLY A 116 7.63 -24.74 3.16
N LEU A 117 7.61 -24.54 4.48
CA LEU A 117 8.72 -24.89 5.37
C LEU A 117 8.91 -26.41 5.48
N LEU A 118 7.82 -27.18 5.56
CA LEU A 118 7.88 -28.64 5.49
C LEU A 118 8.47 -29.11 4.16
N TYR A 119 7.98 -28.59 3.03
CA TYR A 119 8.51 -28.92 1.70
C TYR A 119 10.00 -28.57 1.56
N LEU A 120 10.44 -27.44 2.11
CA LEU A 120 11.85 -27.09 2.12
C LEU A 120 12.68 -28.07 2.96
N GLY A 121 12.17 -28.51 4.12
CA GLY A 121 12.82 -29.52 4.95
C GLY A 121 13.02 -30.84 4.20
N SER A 122 12.00 -31.33 3.50
CA SER A 122 12.08 -32.61 2.78
C SER A 122 13.02 -32.53 1.59
N ARG A 123 13.01 -31.39 0.86
CA ARG A 123 13.86 -31.17 -0.30
C ARG A 123 15.33 -30.92 0.04
N THR A 124 15.62 -30.44 1.25
CA THR A 124 17.00 -30.20 1.71
C THR A 124 17.57 -31.36 2.53
N GLY A 125 16.75 -32.36 2.88
CA GLY A 125 17.14 -33.45 3.77
C GLY A 125 17.24 -33.05 5.25
N ALA A 126 17.07 -31.77 5.57
CA ALA A 126 17.12 -31.25 6.92
C ALA A 126 15.80 -31.54 7.65
N MET A 127 15.88 -32.41 8.66
CA MET A 127 14.73 -32.95 9.37
C MET A 127 14.16 -32.02 10.46
N ALA A 128 14.74 -30.85 10.72
CA ALA A 128 14.25 -29.97 11.79
C ALA A 128 12.76 -29.60 11.67
N PRO A 129 12.22 -29.21 10.50
CA PRO A 129 10.78 -28.96 10.34
C PRO A 129 9.90 -30.19 10.59
N TYR A 130 10.45 -31.40 10.42
CA TYR A 130 9.79 -32.68 10.63
C TYR A 130 9.99 -33.26 12.04
N SER A 131 10.84 -32.64 12.86
CA SER A 131 11.07 -33.10 14.23
C SER A 131 9.74 -33.25 14.98
N SER A 132 9.60 -34.34 15.73
CA SER A 132 8.42 -34.61 16.54
C SER A 132 8.85 -35.00 17.95
N ARG A 133 8.29 -34.32 18.95
CA ARG A 133 8.61 -34.57 20.36
C ARG A 133 7.88 -35.81 20.92
N ARG A 134 6.83 -36.29 20.23
CA ARG A 134 5.95 -37.41 20.69
C ARG A 134 5.43 -38.30 19.55
N GLY A 135 6.01 -38.24 18.35
CA GLY A 135 5.64 -39.07 17.20
C GLY A 135 4.26 -38.83 16.58
N ARG A 136 3.39 -38.01 17.19
CA ARG A 136 1.99 -37.79 16.72
C ARG A 136 1.83 -36.60 15.78
N ALA A 137 2.62 -35.54 15.95
CA ALA A 137 2.54 -34.34 15.12
C ALA A 137 3.94 -33.74 14.94
N THR A 138 4.22 -33.18 13.76
CA THR A 138 5.46 -32.42 13.52
C THR A 138 5.43 -31.12 14.32
N VAL A 139 6.59 -30.64 14.76
CA VAL A 139 6.72 -29.36 15.46
C VAL A 139 6.16 -28.21 14.62
N THR A 140 6.31 -28.28 13.29
CA THR A 140 5.69 -27.33 12.34
C THR A 140 4.16 -27.47 12.26
N GLY A 141 3.61 -28.68 12.36
CA GLY A 141 2.17 -28.91 12.38
C GLY A 141 1.50 -28.33 13.63
N VAL A 142 2.16 -28.43 14.80
CA VAL A 142 1.69 -27.78 16.03
C VAL A 142 1.75 -26.26 15.89
N ALA A 143 2.81 -25.71 15.29
CA ALA A 143 2.91 -24.27 14.99
C ALA A 143 1.82 -23.77 14.04
N LYS A 144 1.50 -24.57 13.01
CA LYS A 144 0.38 -24.30 12.12
C LYS A 144 -0.94 -24.23 12.89
N GLY A 145 -1.23 -25.23 13.72
CA GLY A 145 -2.46 -25.25 14.53
C GLY A 145 -2.57 -24.06 15.49
N ALA A 146 -1.50 -23.78 16.24
CA ALA A 146 -1.46 -22.65 17.18
C ALA A 146 -1.66 -21.29 16.47
N THR A 147 -1.06 -21.12 15.30
CA THR A 147 -1.16 -19.88 14.51
C THR A 147 -2.53 -19.70 13.90
N VAL A 148 -3.13 -20.75 13.35
CA VAL A 148 -4.50 -20.68 12.83
C VAL A 148 -5.47 -20.35 13.96
N PHE A 149 -5.35 -20.99 15.13
CA PHE A 149 -6.17 -20.65 16.29
C PHE A 149 -6.04 -19.16 16.66
N PHE A 150 -4.82 -18.66 16.79
CA PHE A 150 -4.57 -17.26 17.15
C PHE A 150 -5.18 -16.28 16.14
N ILE A 151 -5.02 -16.54 14.84
CA ILE A 151 -5.56 -15.71 13.75
C ILE A 151 -7.09 -15.63 13.79
N PHE A 152 -7.79 -16.67 14.23
CA PHE A 152 -9.24 -16.61 14.43
C PHE A 152 -9.62 -15.94 15.75
N PHE A 153 -8.88 -16.25 16.81
CA PHE A 153 -9.22 -15.82 18.16
C PHE A 153 -9.02 -14.31 18.36
N LYS A 154 -7.93 -13.74 17.84
CA LYS A 154 -7.63 -12.31 17.99
C LYS A 154 -8.73 -11.41 17.40
N PRO A 155 -9.14 -11.55 16.12
CA PRO A 155 -10.23 -10.75 15.56
C PRO A 155 -11.58 -11.02 16.22
N LEU A 156 -11.83 -12.26 16.66
CA LEU A 156 -13.05 -12.59 17.40
C LEU A 156 -13.17 -11.75 18.68
N CYS A 157 -12.09 -11.64 19.45
CA CYS A 157 -12.04 -10.82 20.66
C CYS A 157 -12.20 -9.32 20.38
N ALA A 158 -11.83 -8.84 19.19
CA ALA A 158 -11.99 -7.45 18.80
C ALA A 158 -13.41 -7.13 18.31
N VAL A 159 -14.04 -8.06 17.59
CA VAL A 159 -15.39 -7.89 17.00
C VAL A 159 -16.50 -8.11 18.04
N LEU A 160 -16.36 -9.11 18.93
CA LEU A 160 -17.44 -9.48 19.85
C LEU A 160 -17.95 -8.32 20.72
N PRO A 161 -17.09 -7.47 21.31
CA PRO A 161 -17.54 -6.30 22.07
C PRO A 161 -18.35 -5.30 21.24
N GLU A 162 -18.03 -5.15 19.96
CA GLU A 162 -18.68 -4.17 19.09
C GLU A 162 -20.14 -4.52 18.77
N PHE A 163 -20.54 -5.80 18.89
CA PHE A 163 -21.97 -6.15 18.73
C PHE A 163 -22.87 -5.50 19.77
N ALA A 164 -22.33 -5.03 20.91
CA ALA A 164 -23.08 -4.24 21.86
C ALA A 164 -23.66 -2.95 21.24
N SER A 165 -23.05 -2.41 20.16
CA SER A 165 -23.58 -1.24 19.45
C SER A 165 -24.95 -1.48 18.82
N LEU A 166 -25.34 -2.72 18.56
CA LEU A 166 -26.67 -3.06 18.02
C LEU A 166 -27.79 -2.90 19.05
N SER A 167 -27.46 -2.81 20.34
CA SER A 167 -28.43 -2.52 21.40
C SER A 167 -28.76 -1.03 21.52
N MET A 168 -28.01 -0.16 20.82
CA MET A 168 -28.25 1.28 20.80
C MET A 168 -29.46 1.58 19.90
N GLY A 169 -30.59 1.97 20.50
CA GLY A 169 -31.78 2.40 19.75
C GLY A 169 -32.83 1.32 19.50
N GLY A 170 -32.96 0.32 20.38
CA GLY A 170 -34.13 -0.57 20.37
C GLY A 170 -35.43 0.24 20.49
N TYR A 171 -36.41 -0.05 19.62
CA TYR A 171 -37.77 0.54 19.67
C TYR A 171 -38.54 0.15 20.95
N ASP A 172 -38.07 -0.85 21.68
CA ASP A 172 -38.61 -1.30 22.96
C ASP A 172 -37.79 -0.74 24.12
N ASP A 173 -38.39 0.17 24.88
CA ASP A 173 -37.91 0.71 26.17
C ASP A 173 -37.62 -0.38 27.24
N SER A 174 -37.92 -1.65 26.94
CA SER A 174 -37.72 -2.81 27.83
C SER A 174 -36.43 -3.59 27.55
N SER A 175 -35.70 -3.28 26.48
CA SER A 175 -34.47 -3.99 26.11
C SER A 175 -33.24 -3.44 26.85
N PHE A 176 -32.48 -4.33 27.50
CA PHE A 176 -31.27 -3.94 28.23
C PHE A 176 -30.21 -3.39 27.27
N ASN A 177 -29.77 -2.15 27.51
CA ASN A 177 -28.80 -1.46 26.67
C ASN A 177 -27.37 -1.93 26.97
N TRP A 178 -26.93 -2.99 26.29
CA TRP A 178 -25.58 -3.55 26.42
C TRP A 178 -24.47 -2.56 26.03
N TYR A 179 -24.79 -1.51 25.26
CA TYR A 179 -23.83 -0.51 24.83
C TYR A 179 -23.20 0.26 26.01
N GLU A 180 -23.92 0.42 27.13
CA GLU A 180 -23.38 1.06 28.34
C GLU A 180 -22.15 0.34 28.90
N PHE A 181 -22.04 -0.97 28.65
CA PHE A 181 -20.94 -1.83 29.10
C PHE A 181 -19.91 -2.11 28.00
N ILE A 182 -19.97 -1.42 26.85
CA ILE A 182 -19.06 -1.66 25.73
C ILE A 182 -17.57 -1.52 26.13
N GLY A 183 -17.27 -0.58 27.03
CA GLY A 183 -15.92 -0.42 27.58
C GLY A 183 -15.44 -1.68 28.30
N LEU A 184 -16.27 -2.25 29.19
CA LEU A 184 -15.97 -3.47 29.92
C LEU A 184 -15.80 -4.68 28.99
N PHE A 185 -16.65 -4.81 27.96
CA PHE A 185 -16.53 -5.88 26.98
C PHE A 185 -15.23 -5.76 26.16
N ARG A 186 -14.85 -4.54 25.77
CA ARG A 186 -13.57 -4.28 25.10
C ARG A 186 -12.41 -4.67 26.01
N GLU A 187 -12.42 -4.28 27.28
CA GLU A 187 -11.39 -4.64 28.27
C GLU A 187 -11.21 -6.16 28.41
N ILE A 188 -12.31 -6.90 28.53
CA ILE A 188 -12.27 -8.37 28.59
C ILE A 188 -11.71 -8.95 27.28
N GLY A 189 -12.17 -8.45 26.13
CA GLY A 189 -11.68 -8.85 24.80
C GLY A 189 -10.17 -8.66 24.65
N ILE A 190 -9.67 -7.48 25.06
CA ILE A 190 -8.24 -7.12 25.05
C ILE A 190 -7.45 -8.08 25.94
N MET A 191 -7.92 -8.34 27.17
CA MET A 191 -7.22 -9.23 28.10
C MET A 191 -7.11 -10.65 27.55
N LEU A 192 -8.21 -11.19 27.01
CA LEU A 192 -8.22 -12.53 26.42
C LEU A 192 -7.31 -12.62 25.19
N ALA A 193 -7.40 -11.64 24.28
CA ALA A 193 -6.57 -11.58 23.08
C ALA A 193 -5.07 -11.45 23.43
N LEU A 194 -4.73 -10.64 24.44
CA LEU A 194 -3.35 -10.48 24.89
C LEU A 194 -2.78 -11.77 25.51
N ILE A 195 -3.54 -12.48 26.35
CA ILE A 195 -3.12 -13.76 26.92
C ILE A 195 -2.83 -14.78 25.81
N ALA A 196 -3.76 -14.90 24.84
CA ALA A 196 -3.59 -15.78 23.70
C ALA A 196 -2.40 -15.36 22.81
N GLY A 197 -2.23 -14.06 22.59
CA GLY A 197 -1.15 -13.47 21.82
C GLY A 197 0.23 -13.74 22.43
N ILE A 198 0.40 -13.53 23.74
CA ILE A 198 1.65 -13.83 24.45
C ILE A 198 1.96 -15.33 24.38
N ALA A 199 0.96 -16.19 24.60
CA ALA A 199 1.15 -17.64 24.52
C ALA A 199 1.60 -18.07 23.10
N TRP A 200 0.96 -17.51 22.07
CA TRP A 200 1.33 -17.74 20.67
C TRP A 200 2.73 -17.21 20.33
N LEU A 201 3.05 -15.98 20.75
CA LEU A 201 4.35 -15.35 20.53
C LEU A 201 5.50 -16.19 21.11
N VAL A 202 5.39 -16.58 22.38
CA VAL A 202 6.42 -17.40 23.05
C VAL A 202 6.59 -18.74 22.32
N PHE A 203 5.50 -19.34 21.85
CA PHE A 203 5.55 -20.58 21.11
C PHE A 203 6.26 -20.44 19.75
N ILE A 204 5.88 -19.43 18.95
CA ILE A 204 6.42 -19.20 17.61
C ILE A 204 7.88 -18.73 17.64
N GLU A 205 8.25 -17.88 18.61
CA GLU A 205 9.64 -17.47 18.81
C GLU A 205 10.55 -18.65 19.12
N ARG A 206 10.10 -19.56 20.00
CA ARG A 206 10.82 -20.81 20.28
C ARG A 206 10.95 -21.68 19.04
N TYR A 207 9.92 -21.74 18.20
CA TYR A 207 9.95 -22.48 16.95
C TYR A 207 10.98 -21.91 15.95
N PHE A 208 10.97 -20.61 15.70
CA PHE A 208 11.94 -19.99 14.79
C PHE A 208 13.36 -20.02 15.34
N ALA A 209 13.53 -19.86 16.66
CA ALA A 209 14.82 -20.02 17.31
C ALA A 209 15.36 -21.46 17.16
N PHE A 210 14.48 -22.46 17.21
CA PHE A 210 14.82 -23.87 16.97
C PHE A 210 15.29 -24.09 15.53
N LEU A 211 14.52 -23.62 14.53
CA LEU A 211 14.94 -23.73 13.11
C LEU A 211 16.24 -22.97 12.82
N ARG A 212 16.46 -21.82 13.48
CA ARG A 212 17.68 -21.02 13.29
C ARG A 212 18.92 -21.67 13.87
N LYS A 213 18.74 -22.45 14.95
CA LYS A 213 19.84 -23.18 15.60
C LYS A 213 20.20 -24.47 14.88
N ASP A 214 19.38 -24.93 13.93
CA ASP A 214 19.73 -26.07 13.11
C ASP A 214 20.95 -25.76 12.23
N GLY A 215 21.99 -26.57 12.40
CA GLY A 215 23.27 -26.43 11.71
C GLY A 215 23.20 -26.81 10.24
N GLU A 216 22.19 -27.57 9.80
CA GLU A 216 22.10 -28.07 8.43
C GLU A 216 21.07 -27.31 7.59
N PHE A 217 19.93 -26.93 8.18
CA PHE A 217 18.81 -26.33 7.44
C PHE A 217 19.15 -24.98 6.79
N ILE A 218 19.61 -23.99 7.56
CA ILE A 218 19.91 -22.65 7.01
C ILE A 218 21.06 -22.68 6.00
N PRO A 219 22.20 -23.34 6.27
CA PRO A 219 23.30 -23.38 5.30
C PRO A 219 22.93 -24.08 3.99
N THR A 220 22.16 -25.16 4.04
CA THR A 220 21.71 -25.88 2.83
C THR A 220 20.76 -25.02 1.98
N LEU A 221 19.83 -24.32 2.63
CA LEU A 221 18.94 -23.37 1.93
C LEU A 221 19.72 -22.23 1.29
N ARG A 222 20.73 -21.70 1.97
CA ARG A 222 21.59 -20.66 1.42
C ARG A 222 22.35 -21.18 0.20
N LYS A 223 23.05 -22.31 0.33
CA LYS A 223 23.83 -22.89 -0.77
C LYS A 223 22.95 -23.06 -2.01
N LYS A 224 21.74 -23.58 -1.83
CA LYS A 224 20.77 -23.70 -2.92
C LYS A 224 20.37 -22.36 -3.55
N TYR A 225 20.18 -21.33 -2.75
CA TYR A 225 19.88 -19.99 -3.26
C TYR A 225 21.06 -19.39 -4.03
N ASP A 226 22.27 -19.53 -3.50
CA ASP A 226 23.48 -18.97 -4.12
C ASP A 226 23.84 -19.72 -5.42
N ASP A 227 23.66 -21.04 -5.45
CA ASP A 227 24.02 -21.89 -6.59
C ASP A 227 22.96 -21.86 -7.72
N GLU A 228 21.67 -21.93 -7.39
CA GLU A 228 20.59 -22.08 -8.39
C GLU A 228 19.91 -20.76 -8.79
N ILE A 229 19.90 -19.74 -7.91
CA ILE A 229 19.04 -18.55 -8.07
C ILE A 229 19.85 -17.26 -8.23
N LEU A 230 20.92 -17.07 -7.46
CA LEU A 230 21.73 -15.85 -7.55
C LEU A 230 22.33 -15.57 -8.94
N PRO A 231 22.76 -16.57 -9.75
CA PRO A 231 23.33 -16.29 -11.06
C PRO A 231 22.24 -15.93 -12.08
N GLY A 232 21.91 -14.63 -12.14
CA GLY A 232 21.22 -14.03 -13.28
C GLY A 232 19.73 -14.31 -13.41
N ASP A 233 19.05 -14.77 -12.35
CA ASP A 233 17.64 -15.14 -12.44
C ASP A 233 16.75 -13.96 -12.89
N ILE A 234 16.11 -14.18 -14.03
CA ILE A 234 15.16 -13.29 -14.71
C ILE A 234 14.04 -12.83 -13.76
N ARG A 235 13.65 -13.68 -12.80
CA ARG A 235 12.60 -13.38 -11.81
C ARG A 235 12.92 -12.15 -10.96
N PHE A 236 14.21 -11.81 -10.74
CA PHE A 236 14.59 -10.59 -10.03
C PHE A 236 14.20 -9.32 -10.79
N THR A 237 14.44 -9.30 -12.11
CA THR A 237 14.11 -8.17 -12.97
C THR A 237 12.60 -8.00 -13.07
N LYS A 238 11.87 -9.09 -13.33
CA LYS A 238 10.40 -9.10 -13.35
C LYS A 238 9.79 -8.59 -12.04
N ARG A 239 10.31 -9.04 -10.89
CA ARG A 239 9.82 -8.60 -9.58
C ARG A 239 10.10 -7.12 -9.31
N ARG A 240 11.24 -6.58 -9.75
CA ARG A 240 11.54 -5.14 -9.65
C ARG A 240 10.57 -4.30 -10.48
N ILE A 241 10.30 -4.72 -11.71
CA ILE A 241 9.33 -4.05 -12.59
C ILE A 241 7.94 -4.03 -11.93
N ASN A 242 7.49 -5.18 -11.40
CA ASN A 242 6.19 -5.26 -10.72
C ASN A 242 6.08 -4.37 -9.48
N ILE A 243 7.14 -4.30 -8.66
CA ILE A 243 7.16 -3.41 -7.48
C ILE A 243 7.16 -1.95 -7.92
N ALA A 244 7.95 -1.61 -8.94
CA ALA A 244 7.99 -0.26 -9.48
C ALA A 244 6.61 0.17 -10.00
N PHE A 245 5.94 -0.65 -10.81
CA PHE A 245 4.59 -0.38 -11.29
C PHE A 245 3.59 -0.24 -10.15
N ALA A 246 3.62 -1.12 -9.14
CA ALA A 246 2.77 -0.95 -7.97
C ALA A 246 3.00 0.39 -7.23
N LEU A 247 4.25 0.84 -7.11
CA LEU A 247 4.57 2.14 -6.51
C LEU A 247 4.12 3.32 -7.38
N LEU A 248 4.23 3.19 -8.70
CA LEU A 248 3.77 4.22 -9.63
C LEU A 248 2.24 4.35 -9.63
N ALA A 249 1.52 3.22 -9.70
CA ALA A 249 0.07 3.21 -9.54
C ALA A 249 -0.37 3.78 -8.19
N ALA A 250 0.33 3.45 -7.10
CA ALA A 250 0.06 4.03 -5.78
C ALA A 250 0.29 5.55 -5.77
N ALA A 251 1.35 6.05 -6.42
CA ALA A 251 1.60 7.48 -6.53
C ALA A 251 0.43 8.21 -7.21
N PHE A 252 -0.01 7.73 -8.39
CA PHE A 252 -1.14 8.33 -9.11
C PHE A 252 -2.49 8.19 -8.40
N PHE A 253 -2.67 7.17 -7.56
CA PHE A 253 -3.88 7.05 -6.73
C PHE A 253 -3.88 8.06 -5.59
N LEU A 254 -2.72 8.30 -4.97
CA LEU A 254 -2.59 9.22 -3.84
C LEU A 254 -2.69 10.69 -4.23
N GLU A 255 -2.52 11.02 -5.52
CA GLU A 255 -2.76 12.35 -6.13
C GLU A 255 -4.25 12.67 -6.36
N ILE A 256 -5.16 11.78 -5.95
CA ILE A 256 -6.60 12.05 -6.03
C ILE A 256 -6.97 12.89 -4.81
N ASP A 257 -7.14 14.20 -5.03
CA ASP A 257 -7.59 15.13 -3.99
C ASP A 257 -8.99 14.77 -3.50
N LEU A 258 -9.09 14.47 -2.21
CA LEU A 258 -10.36 14.27 -1.52
C LEU A 258 -10.47 15.32 -0.43
N LEU A 259 -11.18 16.41 -0.73
CA LEU A 259 -11.31 17.54 0.19
C LEU A 259 -12.38 17.27 1.25
N LEU A 260 -12.01 17.45 2.52
CA LEU A 260 -12.91 17.52 3.67
C LEU A 260 -12.68 18.85 4.39
N GLU A 261 -13.74 19.62 4.62
CA GLU A 261 -13.64 20.94 5.25
C GLU A 261 -12.56 21.83 4.60
N SER A 262 -12.45 21.77 3.27
CA SER A 262 -11.43 22.46 2.43
C SER A 262 -9.97 22.04 2.62
N ASN A 263 -9.68 20.95 3.35
CA ASN A 263 -8.34 20.35 3.43
C ASN A 263 -8.32 18.99 2.72
N ASN A 264 -7.21 18.65 2.06
CA ASN A 264 -7.03 17.32 1.46
C ASN A 264 -6.89 16.23 2.54
N ILE A 265 -7.69 15.17 2.44
CA ILE A 265 -7.62 14.01 3.37
C ILE A 265 -6.36 13.19 3.11
N ILE A 266 -5.98 13.04 1.84
CA ILE A 266 -4.83 12.23 1.43
C ILE A 266 -3.64 13.18 1.25
N PRO A 267 -2.54 13.01 1.99
CA PRO A 267 -1.37 13.84 1.78
C PRO A 267 -0.65 13.51 0.46
N ASP A 268 -0.51 14.50 -0.42
CA ASP A 268 0.26 14.47 -1.67
C ASP A 268 1.74 14.13 -1.42
N VAL A 269 2.25 14.44 -0.22
CA VAL A 269 3.58 14.00 0.24
C VAL A 269 3.75 12.49 0.09
N LEU A 270 2.70 11.71 0.35
CA LEU A 270 2.75 10.25 0.21
C LEU A 270 2.88 9.83 -1.26
N ALA A 271 2.21 10.53 -2.18
CA ALA A 271 2.36 10.30 -3.62
C ALA A 271 3.80 10.58 -4.07
N ALA A 272 4.38 11.69 -3.62
CA ALA A 272 5.76 12.07 -3.91
C ALA A 272 6.77 11.01 -3.41
N LEU A 273 6.57 10.48 -2.20
CA LEU A 273 7.40 9.39 -1.66
C LEU A 273 7.29 8.11 -2.48
N CYS A 274 6.09 7.78 -3.00
CA CYS A 274 5.90 6.65 -3.90
C CYS A 274 6.69 6.84 -5.22
N PHE A 275 6.74 8.05 -5.78
CA PHE A 275 7.59 8.35 -6.95
C PHE A 275 9.08 8.17 -6.66
N VAL A 276 9.57 8.60 -5.48
CA VAL A 276 10.96 8.34 -5.07
C VAL A 276 11.22 6.82 -5.02
N GLY A 277 10.32 6.07 -4.39
CA GLY A 277 10.38 4.61 -4.32
C GLY A 277 10.41 3.94 -5.68
N PHE A 278 9.61 4.42 -6.64
CA PHE A 278 9.60 3.96 -8.03
C PHE A 278 11.00 4.07 -8.65
N PHE A 279 11.60 5.27 -8.64
CA PHE A 279 12.92 5.50 -9.26
C PHE A 279 14.04 4.71 -8.59
N VAL A 280 14.02 4.58 -7.26
CA VAL A 280 15.01 3.76 -6.53
C VAL A 280 14.89 2.28 -6.90
N THR A 281 13.66 1.78 -7.09
CA THR A 281 13.43 0.37 -7.44
C THR A 281 13.96 0.03 -8.84
N ILE A 282 13.81 0.96 -9.79
CA ILE A 282 14.29 0.81 -11.18
C ILE A 282 15.74 1.24 -11.40
N ALA A 283 16.51 1.53 -10.34
CA ALA A 283 17.87 2.05 -10.44
C ALA A 283 18.85 1.20 -11.28
N LYS A 284 18.60 -0.12 -11.38
CA LYS A 284 19.39 -1.04 -12.23
C LYS A 284 18.90 -1.14 -13.68
N LEU A 285 17.70 -0.65 -13.96
CA LEU A 285 17.02 -0.76 -15.26
C LEU A 285 17.01 0.58 -16.01
N TYR A 286 17.08 1.70 -15.29
CA TYR A 286 17.00 3.03 -15.87
C TYR A 286 18.21 3.88 -15.49
N PRO A 287 19.07 4.30 -16.45
CA PRO A 287 20.30 5.03 -16.14
C PRO A 287 20.10 6.39 -15.45
N GLN A 288 19.01 7.10 -15.77
CA GLN A 288 18.73 8.44 -15.25
C GLN A 288 17.88 8.42 -13.96
N TRP A 289 17.83 7.29 -13.24
CA TRP A 289 17.03 7.13 -12.03
C TRP A 289 17.35 8.18 -10.95
N LYS A 290 18.61 8.64 -10.84
CA LYS A 290 19.03 9.67 -9.87
C LYS A 290 18.35 11.01 -10.12
N ILE A 291 18.17 11.37 -11.40
CA ILE A 291 17.50 12.62 -11.79
C ILE A 291 16.03 12.52 -11.41
N GLY A 292 15.37 11.41 -11.76
CA GLY A 292 13.98 11.15 -11.38
C GLY A 292 13.78 11.18 -9.86
N ALA A 293 14.59 10.44 -9.10
CA ALA A 293 14.52 10.42 -7.64
C ALA A 293 14.80 11.80 -7.01
N GLY A 294 15.73 12.57 -7.58
CA GLY A 294 16.04 13.93 -7.13
C GLY A 294 14.87 14.89 -7.33
N VAL A 295 14.27 14.91 -8.53
CA VAL A 295 13.08 15.74 -8.81
C VAL A 295 11.90 15.31 -7.95
N SER A 296 11.69 14.00 -7.76
CA SER A 296 10.65 13.49 -6.85
C SER A 296 10.89 13.89 -5.39
N ALA A 297 12.14 13.92 -4.93
CA ALA A 297 12.45 14.39 -3.57
C ALA A 297 12.18 15.90 -3.40
N VAL A 298 12.47 16.71 -4.42
CA VAL A 298 12.10 18.14 -4.43
C VAL A 298 10.58 18.29 -4.43
N TYR A 299 9.87 17.47 -5.21
CA TYR A 299 8.41 17.42 -5.20
C TYR A 299 7.86 17.06 -3.81
N THR A 300 8.45 16.10 -3.10
CA THR A 300 8.04 15.74 -1.72
C THR A 300 8.11 16.95 -0.78
N VAL A 301 9.17 17.73 -0.85
CA VAL A 301 9.31 18.94 -0.03
C VAL A 301 8.30 20.00 -0.44
N ALA A 302 8.11 20.23 -1.74
CA ALA A 302 7.16 21.22 -2.25
C ALA A 302 5.71 20.87 -1.88
N ALA A 303 5.30 19.61 -2.02
CA ALA A 303 4.00 19.11 -1.62
C ALA A 303 3.76 19.29 -0.11
N GLY A 304 4.75 18.95 0.72
CA GLY A 304 4.64 19.11 2.17
C GLY A 304 4.56 20.58 2.62
N VAL A 305 5.27 21.48 1.94
CA VAL A 305 5.14 22.93 2.15
C VAL A 305 3.76 23.41 1.71
N ASN A 306 3.24 22.92 0.58
CA ASN A 306 1.92 23.27 0.08
C ASN A 306 0.81 22.87 1.06
N GLU A 307 0.80 21.62 1.52
CA GLU A 307 -0.16 21.12 2.51
C GLU A 307 -0.11 21.93 3.81
N TRP A 308 1.10 22.25 4.30
CA TRP A 308 1.25 23.05 5.51
C TRP A 308 0.71 24.47 5.35
N LEU A 309 0.97 25.10 4.19
CA LEU A 309 0.44 26.43 3.87
C LEU A 309 -1.08 26.41 3.74
N GLU A 310 -1.65 25.39 3.11
CA GLU A 310 -3.09 25.19 2.98
C GLU A 310 -3.76 25.01 4.35
N PHE A 311 -3.23 24.11 5.18
CA PHE A 311 -3.72 23.90 6.55
C PHE A 311 -3.60 25.17 7.41
N SER A 312 -2.47 25.88 7.33
CA SER A 312 -2.29 27.13 8.09
C SER A 312 -3.21 28.24 7.59
N PHE A 313 -3.52 28.28 6.29
CA PHE A 313 -4.44 29.27 5.73
C PHE A 313 -5.87 28.98 6.18
N ASN A 314 -6.35 27.74 5.99
CA ASN A 314 -7.72 27.34 6.29
C ASN A 314 -8.05 27.44 7.79
N ASN A 315 -7.06 27.29 8.68
CA ASN A 315 -7.25 27.49 10.12
C ASN A 315 -7.36 28.96 10.56
N LYS A 316 -6.77 29.89 9.80
CA LYS A 316 -6.65 31.30 10.19
C LYS A 316 -7.58 32.22 9.42
N TYR A 317 -7.88 31.86 8.18
CA TYR A 317 -8.55 32.72 7.21
C TYR A 317 -9.63 31.95 6.45
N PHE A 318 -10.71 32.65 6.10
CA PHE A 318 -11.72 32.12 5.20
C PHE A 318 -11.39 32.52 3.76
N ASN A 319 -11.54 31.61 2.79
CA ASN A 319 -11.30 31.90 1.37
C ASN A 319 -12.11 33.11 0.84
N ALA A 320 -13.24 33.45 1.48
CA ALA A 320 -14.07 34.60 1.12
C ALA A 320 -13.47 35.97 1.53
N SER A 321 -12.55 36.02 2.51
CA SER A 321 -11.98 37.28 3.01
C SER A 321 -10.69 37.71 2.29
N VAL A 322 -10.24 36.94 1.28
CA VAL A 322 -8.99 37.16 0.53
C VAL A 322 -8.90 38.57 -0.06
N TRP A 323 -10.01 39.11 -0.57
CA TRP A 323 -10.03 40.42 -1.23
C TRP A 323 -10.34 41.59 -0.29
N GLN A 324 -10.68 41.29 0.97
CA GLN A 324 -11.10 42.29 1.95
C GLN A 324 -9.93 42.82 2.79
N HIS A 325 -8.88 42.02 2.97
CA HIS A 325 -7.71 42.35 3.79
C HIS A 325 -6.40 42.05 3.06
N SER A 326 -5.47 43.00 3.03
CA SER A 326 -4.17 42.86 2.36
C SER A 326 -3.33 41.72 2.94
N GLU A 327 -3.40 41.47 4.25
CA GLU A 327 -2.68 40.38 4.90
C GLU A 327 -3.17 38.99 4.43
N VAL A 328 -4.47 38.85 4.19
CA VAL A 328 -5.07 37.59 3.70
C VAL A 328 -4.71 37.37 2.23
N LEU A 329 -4.65 38.45 1.44
CA LEU A 329 -4.22 38.41 0.04
C LEU A 329 -2.75 37.96 -0.08
N GLU A 330 -1.85 38.49 0.76
CA GLU A 330 -0.44 38.08 0.75
C GLU A 330 -0.27 36.61 1.12
N ALA A 331 -0.94 36.15 2.18
CA ALA A 331 -0.92 34.74 2.59
C ALA A 331 -1.49 33.82 1.49
N PHE A 332 -2.55 34.28 0.81
CA PHE A 332 -3.14 33.56 -0.32
C PHE A 332 -2.18 33.48 -1.52
N LEU A 333 -1.51 34.57 -1.90
CA LEU A 333 -0.57 34.58 -3.03
C LEU A 333 0.62 33.62 -2.80
N VAL A 334 1.10 33.54 -1.56
CA VAL A 334 2.15 32.57 -1.19
C VAL A 334 1.66 31.13 -1.34
N ARG A 335 0.43 30.82 -0.89
CA ARG A 335 -0.22 29.51 -1.11
C ARG A 335 -0.40 29.21 -2.59
N TYR A 336 -0.92 30.15 -3.37
CA TYR A 336 -1.16 29.96 -4.80
C TYR A 336 0.15 29.68 -5.57
N ALA A 337 1.23 30.40 -5.22
CA ALA A 337 2.54 30.14 -5.78
C ALA A 337 3.06 28.74 -5.42
N SER A 338 2.83 28.25 -4.20
CA SER A 338 3.24 26.89 -3.80
C SER A 338 2.46 25.82 -4.55
N VAL A 339 1.16 26.01 -4.78
CA VAL A 339 0.32 25.10 -5.59
C VAL A 339 0.89 24.99 -7.00
N ILE A 340 1.14 26.11 -7.68
CA ILE A 340 1.72 26.10 -9.04
C ILE A 340 3.05 25.36 -9.08
N VAL A 341 3.95 25.64 -8.14
CA VAL A 341 5.27 24.98 -8.07
C VAL A 341 5.09 23.48 -7.86
N SER A 342 4.20 23.06 -6.95
CA SER A 342 3.90 21.66 -6.67
C SER A 342 3.34 20.95 -7.91
N SER A 343 2.34 21.54 -8.58
CA SER A 343 1.71 20.96 -9.78
C SER A 343 2.70 20.85 -10.95
N VAL A 344 3.58 21.83 -11.15
CA VAL A 344 4.63 21.78 -12.17
C VAL A 344 5.65 20.67 -11.87
N LEU A 345 6.03 20.50 -10.61
CA LEU A 345 6.92 19.42 -10.18
C LEU A 345 6.27 18.05 -10.37
N PHE A 346 4.99 17.89 -10.03
CA PHE A 346 4.21 16.68 -10.31
C PHE A 346 4.26 16.33 -11.80
N ALA A 347 3.94 17.27 -12.69
CA ALA A 347 3.99 17.07 -14.13
C ALA A 347 5.39 16.64 -14.60
N ALA A 348 6.44 17.28 -14.08
CA ALA A 348 7.82 16.93 -14.43
C ALA A 348 8.17 15.50 -13.99
N VAL A 349 7.81 15.11 -12.76
CA VAL A 349 8.02 13.76 -12.23
C VAL A 349 7.26 12.72 -13.06
N ALA A 350 5.99 12.98 -13.38
CA ALA A 350 5.16 12.09 -14.20
C ALA A 350 5.76 11.88 -15.60
N VAL A 351 6.24 12.95 -16.25
CA VAL A 351 6.92 12.87 -17.56
C VAL A 351 8.19 12.03 -17.47
N ILE A 352 9.01 12.20 -16.43
CA ILE A 352 10.23 11.41 -16.23
C ILE A 352 9.88 9.94 -15.95
N ALA A 353 8.82 9.67 -15.18
CA ALA A 353 8.36 8.31 -14.91
C ALA A 353 7.88 7.61 -16.19
N CYS A 354 7.12 8.31 -17.03
CA CYS A 354 6.71 7.81 -18.36
C CYS A 354 7.92 7.56 -19.28
N ARG A 355 8.96 8.40 -19.24
CA ARG A 355 10.22 8.13 -19.96
C ARG A 355 10.90 6.86 -19.46
N ALA A 356 10.93 6.64 -18.14
CA ALA A 356 11.47 5.42 -17.56
C ALA A 356 10.67 4.17 -17.99
N GLN A 357 9.34 4.25 -18.03
CA GLN A 357 8.49 3.17 -18.58
C GLN A 357 8.81 2.87 -20.05
N ARG A 358 9.07 3.88 -20.89
CA ARG A 358 9.47 3.66 -22.29
C ARG A 358 10.80 2.92 -22.42
N VAL A 359 11.77 3.18 -21.55
CA VAL A 359 13.03 2.43 -21.50
C VAL A 359 12.77 0.97 -21.11
N ILE A 360 11.93 0.74 -20.10
CA ILE A 360 11.53 -0.62 -19.69
C ILE A 360 10.83 -1.36 -20.84
N ILE A 361 9.94 -0.70 -21.58
CA ILE A 361 9.28 -1.26 -22.76
C ILE A 361 10.32 -1.65 -23.83
N HIS A 362 11.28 -0.77 -24.10
CA HIS A 362 12.32 -1.05 -25.09
C HIS A 362 13.17 -2.27 -24.69
N ASP A 363 13.60 -2.34 -23.44
CA ASP A 363 14.59 -3.33 -23.00
C ASP A 363 13.96 -4.66 -22.59
N HIS A 364 12.71 -4.68 -22.14
CA HIS A 364 12.07 -5.83 -21.50
C HIS A 364 10.71 -6.26 -22.07
N ALA A 365 10.08 -5.54 -23.00
CA ALA A 365 8.82 -5.97 -23.62
C ALA A 365 9.03 -6.76 -24.92
N GLY A 366 8.12 -7.69 -25.21
CA GLY A 366 8.00 -8.43 -26.48
C GLY A 366 8.63 -9.82 -26.48
N PHE A 367 7.91 -10.77 -27.07
CA PHE A 367 8.36 -12.15 -27.31
C PHE A 367 9.04 -12.31 -28.68
N ILE A 368 10.03 -13.20 -28.75
CA ILE A 368 10.78 -13.53 -29.97
C ILE A 368 10.64 -15.03 -30.21
N ALA A 369 9.94 -15.44 -31.27
CA ALA A 369 10.06 -16.79 -31.79
C ALA A 369 11.44 -16.93 -32.48
N GLU A 370 12.31 -17.79 -31.93
CA GLU A 370 13.69 -17.97 -32.43
C GLU A 370 13.75 -18.37 -33.91
N ASN A 371 12.69 -19.01 -34.43
CA ASN A 371 12.62 -19.54 -35.80
C ASN A 371 12.11 -18.53 -36.86
N SER A 372 11.95 -17.25 -36.52
CA SER A 372 11.43 -16.22 -37.46
C SER A 372 12.54 -15.31 -38.01
N SER A 373 12.33 -14.79 -39.24
CA SER A 373 13.28 -13.89 -39.90
C SER A 373 13.53 -12.61 -39.07
N ARG A 374 14.75 -12.08 -39.11
CA ARG A 374 15.14 -10.89 -38.33
C ARG A 374 14.25 -9.68 -38.64
N GLU A 375 13.92 -9.46 -39.91
CA GLU A 375 13.04 -8.36 -40.35
C GLU A 375 11.63 -8.46 -39.77
N PHE A 376 11.06 -9.67 -39.74
CA PHE A 376 9.74 -9.91 -39.16
C PHE A 376 9.74 -9.66 -37.63
N ARG A 377 10.81 -10.09 -36.95
CA ARG A 377 10.98 -9.87 -35.50
C ARG A 377 11.05 -8.38 -35.17
N ASP A 378 11.87 -7.63 -35.90
CA ASP A 378 12.05 -6.19 -35.66
C ASP A 378 10.78 -5.41 -35.99
N ALA A 379 10.05 -5.80 -37.04
CA ALA A 379 8.75 -5.21 -37.38
C ALA A 379 7.70 -5.47 -36.28
N LYS A 380 7.61 -6.70 -35.76
CA LYS A 380 6.64 -7.06 -34.72
C LYS A 380 6.98 -6.42 -33.36
N LEU A 381 8.25 -6.40 -32.98
CA LEU A 381 8.73 -5.68 -31.80
C LEU A 381 8.45 -4.17 -31.91
N GLY A 382 8.65 -3.60 -33.10
CA GLY A 382 8.31 -2.21 -33.39
C GLY A 382 6.81 -1.92 -33.20
N GLU A 383 5.95 -2.82 -33.66
CA GLU A 383 4.49 -2.70 -33.50
C GLU A 383 4.07 -2.73 -32.02
N ILE A 384 4.57 -3.71 -31.24
CA ILE A 384 4.28 -3.84 -29.81
C ILE A 384 4.76 -2.60 -29.05
N ARG A 385 6.00 -2.15 -29.30
CA ARG A 385 6.56 -0.96 -28.66
C ARG A 385 5.79 0.31 -29.00
N ARG A 386 5.31 0.46 -30.25
CA ARG A 386 4.45 1.59 -30.64
C ARG A 386 3.08 1.53 -29.97
N TYR A 387 2.48 0.34 -29.86
CA TYR A 387 1.22 0.15 -29.15
C TYR A 387 1.35 0.52 -27.66
N LEU A 388 2.34 -0.03 -26.95
CA LEU A 388 2.59 0.31 -25.53
C LEU A 388 2.98 1.79 -25.36
N GLY A 389 3.75 2.35 -26.29
CA GLY A 389 4.14 3.75 -26.28
C GLY A 389 2.96 4.72 -26.39
N ARG A 390 1.87 4.35 -27.08
CA ARG A 390 0.64 5.15 -27.13
C ARG A 390 -0.01 5.25 -25.75
N TRP A 391 -0.13 4.15 -25.02
CA TRP A 391 -0.67 4.13 -23.66
C TRP A 391 0.13 5.01 -22.70
N VAL A 392 1.46 4.91 -22.72
CA VAL A 392 2.33 5.78 -21.91
C VAL A 392 2.17 7.25 -22.27
N THR A 393 1.96 7.56 -23.55
CA THR A 393 1.70 8.94 -24.00
C THR A 393 0.36 9.47 -23.47
N SER A 394 -0.69 8.64 -23.49
CA SER A 394 -1.99 9.00 -22.91
C SER A 394 -1.89 9.34 -21.42
N VAL A 395 -1.13 8.55 -20.65
CA VAL A 395 -0.86 8.84 -19.23
C VAL A 395 -0.13 10.18 -19.07
N THR A 396 0.88 10.46 -19.91
CA THR A 396 1.60 11.73 -19.87
C THR A 396 0.67 12.92 -20.15
N VAL A 397 -0.14 12.84 -21.20
CA VAL A 397 -1.09 13.89 -21.58
C VAL A 397 -2.10 14.11 -20.46
N MET A 398 -2.65 13.05 -19.91
CA MET A 398 -3.64 13.15 -18.83
C MET A 398 -3.04 13.74 -17.54
N SER A 399 -1.79 13.41 -17.21
CA SER A 399 -1.09 14.00 -16.06
C SER A 399 -0.90 15.52 -16.22
N VAL A 400 -0.64 15.99 -17.44
CA VAL A 400 -0.58 17.43 -17.75
C VAL A 400 -1.97 18.07 -17.66
N VAL A 401 -3.02 17.38 -18.12
CA VAL A 401 -4.41 17.85 -17.96
C VAL A 401 -4.79 18.00 -16.48
N CYS A 402 -4.45 17.02 -15.63
CA CYS A 402 -4.64 17.10 -14.18
C CYS A 402 -3.91 18.32 -13.59
N THR A 403 -2.64 18.52 -13.97
CA THR A 403 -1.83 19.68 -13.54
C THR A 403 -2.51 21.01 -13.86
N VAL A 404 -3.01 21.15 -15.09
CA VAL A 404 -3.73 22.35 -15.52
C VAL A 404 -5.04 22.51 -14.74
N SER A 405 -5.76 21.41 -14.49
CA SER A 405 -7.00 21.42 -13.68
C SER A 405 -6.75 21.91 -12.25
N PHE A 406 -5.67 21.50 -11.61
CA PHE A 406 -5.29 21.95 -10.27
C PHE A 406 -5.03 23.47 -10.24
N CYS A 407 -4.23 23.98 -11.18
CA CYS A 407 -3.96 25.42 -11.26
C CYS A 407 -5.21 26.26 -11.58
N ILE A 408 -6.11 25.75 -12.42
CA ILE A 408 -7.38 26.40 -12.76
C ILE A 408 -8.34 26.36 -11.56
N GLY A 409 -8.38 25.26 -10.82
CA GLY A 409 -9.28 25.11 -9.68
C GLY A 409 -9.04 26.15 -8.61
N ASP A 410 -7.79 26.30 -8.18
CA ASP A 410 -7.43 27.29 -7.18
C ASP A 410 -7.62 28.72 -7.71
N ALA A 411 -7.42 28.95 -9.01
CA ALA A 411 -7.74 30.23 -9.65
C ALA A 411 -9.26 30.53 -9.65
N ILE A 412 -10.11 29.55 -9.94
CA ILE A 412 -11.57 29.69 -9.97
C ILE A 412 -12.12 29.97 -8.57
N VAL A 413 -11.67 29.22 -7.55
CA VAL A 413 -12.06 29.45 -6.14
C VAL A 413 -11.79 30.91 -5.73
N THR A 414 -10.67 31.46 -6.20
CA THR A 414 -10.18 32.80 -5.84
C THR A 414 -10.80 33.92 -6.67
N LEU A 415 -10.98 33.71 -7.97
CA LEU A 415 -11.68 34.65 -8.84
C LEU A 415 -13.14 34.81 -8.43
N ASN A 416 -13.77 33.73 -8.00
CA ASN A 416 -15.15 33.74 -7.56
C ASN A 416 -15.31 34.65 -6.34
N SER A 417 -14.43 34.56 -5.32
CA SER A 417 -14.47 35.47 -4.16
C SER A 417 -14.30 36.96 -4.52
N SER A 418 -13.63 37.30 -5.63
CA SER A 418 -13.48 38.69 -6.11
C SER A 418 -14.69 39.23 -6.86
N ILE A 419 -15.39 38.37 -7.61
CA ILE A 419 -16.52 38.74 -8.48
C ILE A 419 -17.79 38.95 -7.62
N TYR A 420 -17.89 38.25 -6.49
CA TYR A 420 -18.95 38.44 -5.50
C TYR A 420 -19.09 39.88 -5.01
N ASP A 421 -17.96 40.57 -4.77
CA ASP A 421 -17.98 41.94 -4.25
C ASP A 421 -18.36 42.99 -5.32
N ARG A 422 -18.37 42.64 -6.62
CA ARG A 422 -18.58 43.61 -7.71
C ARG A 422 -19.84 43.41 -8.56
N LEU A 423 -20.34 42.19 -8.75
CA LEU A 423 -21.31 41.91 -9.84
C LEU A 423 -22.42 40.93 -9.44
N GLY A 424 -23.15 41.21 -8.36
CA GLY A 424 -24.26 40.37 -7.90
C GLY A 424 -25.14 39.75 -9.01
N VAL A 425 -25.61 38.52 -8.75
CA VAL A 425 -26.52 37.68 -9.58
C VAL A 425 -25.85 36.81 -10.66
N VAL A 426 -24.67 37.12 -11.22
CA VAL A 426 -23.90 36.18 -12.07
C VAL A 426 -23.26 35.03 -11.25
N SER A 427 -23.37 35.13 -9.93
CA SER A 427 -22.60 34.41 -8.92
C SER A 427 -23.15 33.04 -8.52
N GLY A 428 -24.29 32.58 -9.06
CA GLY A 428 -24.88 31.28 -8.70
C GLY A 428 -24.16 30.10 -9.36
N ALA A 429 -23.97 30.17 -10.68
CA ALA A 429 -23.34 29.11 -11.48
C ALA A 429 -21.83 29.01 -11.25
N ALA A 430 -21.16 30.13 -10.96
CA ALA A 430 -19.74 30.14 -10.60
C ALA A 430 -19.50 29.55 -9.19
N ARG A 431 -20.45 29.74 -8.25
CA ARG A 431 -20.44 29.09 -6.92
C ARG A 431 -20.48 27.58 -7.04
N THR A 432 -21.47 27.08 -7.77
CA THR A 432 -21.62 25.64 -7.99
C THR A 432 -20.42 25.08 -8.74
N LEU A 433 -19.81 25.83 -9.66
CA LEU A 433 -18.58 25.40 -10.33
C LEU A 433 -17.39 25.30 -9.38
N SER A 434 -17.20 26.28 -8.50
CA SER A 434 -16.15 26.30 -7.46
C SER A 434 -16.33 25.16 -6.45
N ASP A 435 -17.57 24.94 -6.00
CA ASP A 435 -17.92 23.91 -5.01
C ASP A 435 -17.81 22.49 -5.59
N VAL A 436 -17.79 22.35 -6.93
CA VAL A 436 -17.72 21.07 -7.66
C VAL A 436 -16.37 20.87 -8.38
N TRP A 437 -15.51 21.88 -8.46
CA TRP A 437 -14.26 21.79 -9.23
C TRP A 437 -13.28 20.74 -8.69
N TRP A 438 -13.26 20.57 -7.37
CA TRP A 438 -12.47 19.50 -6.74
C TRP A 438 -12.97 18.12 -7.18
N ILE A 439 -14.30 17.93 -7.40
CA ILE A 439 -14.87 16.69 -7.94
C ILE A 439 -14.39 16.48 -9.37
N ILE A 440 -14.38 17.53 -10.20
CA ILE A 440 -13.86 17.46 -11.57
C ILE A 440 -12.39 17.05 -11.56
N SER A 441 -11.57 17.68 -10.73
CA SER A 441 -10.14 17.39 -10.61
C SER A 441 -9.90 15.96 -10.10
N ALA A 442 -10.65 15.52 -9.08
CA ALA A 442 -10.59 14.15 -8.57
C ALA A 442 -10.99 13.11 -9.63
N VAL A 443 -12.01 13.39 -10.45
CA VAL A 443 -12.43 12.52 -11.56
C VAL A 443 -11.35 12.46 -12.64
N LEU A 444 -10.70 13.58 -12.98
CA LEU A 444 -9.58 13.60 -13.91
C LEU A 444 -8.40 12.76 -13.39
N CYS A 445 -8.03 12.91 -12.11
CA CYS A 445 -7.00 12.08 -11.48
C CYS A 445 -7.37 10.60 -11.46
N LEU A 446 -8.64 10.27 -11.16
CA LEU A 446 -9.15 8.89 -11.19
C LEU A 446 -9.05 8.28 -12.59
N VAL A 447 -9.41 9.03 -13.64
CA VAL A 447 -9.26 8.60 -15.03
C VAL A 447 -7.77 8.36 -15.36
N ASN A 448 -6.88 9.25 -14.91
CA ASN A 448 -5.44 9.08 -15.10
C ASN A 448 -4.93 7.82 -14.39
N PHE A 449 -5.36 7.57 -13.15
CA PHE A 449 -5.03 6.36 -12.40
C PHE A 449 -5.49 5.08 -13.13
N ILE A 450 -6.72 5.05 -13.66
CA ILE A 450 -7.22 3.92 -14.45
C ILE A 450 -6.36 3.70 -15.71
N LEU A 451 -5.95 4.78 -16.38
CA LEU A 451 -5.04 4.70 -17.53
C LEU A 451 -3.66 4.15 -17.15
N VAL A 452 -3.12 4.52 -15.99
CA VAL A 452 -1.87 3.97 -15.45
C VAL A 452 -2.00 2.48 -15.20
N LEU A 453 -3.04 2.03 -14.49
CA LEU A 453 -3.30 0.61 -14.24
C LEU A 453 -3.41 -0.20 -15.55
N LYS A 454 -4.13 0.34 -16.53
CA LYS A 454 -4.25 -0.30 -17.84
C LYS A 454 -2.88 -0.38 -18.53
N THR A 455 -2.15 0.73 -18.60
CA THR A 455 -0.83 0.80 -19.23
C THR A 455 0.14 -0.20 -18.60
N GLU A 456 0.19 -0.26 -17.27
CA GLU A 456 1.04 -1.21 -16.54
C GLU A 456 0.65 -2.66 -16.77
N SER A 457 -0.65 -2.96 -16.85
CA SER A 457 -1.13 -4.31 -17.10
C SER A 457 -0.71 -4.83 -18.48
N GLU A 458 -0.78 -3.97 -19.51
CA GLU A 458 -0.38 -4.29 -20.88
C GLU A 458 1.15 -4.47 -20.97
N ILE A 459 1.93 -3.57 -20.36
CA ILE A 459 3.40 -3.70 -20.32
C ILE A 459 3.80 -4.98 -19.58
N LYS A 460 3.13 -5.28 -18.47
CA LYS A 460 3.40 -6.47 -17.68
C LYS A 460 3.07 -7.75 -18.44
N ALA A 461 1.97 -7.80 -19.19
CA ALA A 461 1.64 -8.96 -20.03
C ALA A 461 2.75 -9.25 -21.04
N GLU A 462 3.29 -8.22 -21.67
CA GLU A 462 4.40 -8.35 -22.63
C GLU A 462 5.72 -8.74 -21.97
N VAL A 463 6.03 -8.16 -20.80
CA VAL A 463 7.19 -8.55 -19.98
C VAL A 463 7.07 -10.01 -19.53
N ASP A 464 5.87 -10.45 -19.14
CA ASP A 464 5.60 -11.82 -18.74
C ASP A 464 5.78 -12.78 -19.92
N SER A 465 5.27 -12.43 -21.11
CA SER A 465 5.43 -13.24 -22.32
C SER A 465 6.90 -13.50 -22.67
N ARG A 466 7.77 -12.49 -22.51
CA ARG A 466 9.20 -12.60 -22.77
C ARG A 466 9.92 -13.53 -21.81
N TYR A 467 9.43 -13.63 -20.57
CA TYR A 467 10.07 -14.34 -19.48
C TYR A 467 9.38 -15.67 -19.10
N MET A 468 8.31 -16.09 -19.79
CA MET A 468 7.67 -17.40 -19.58
C MET A 468 8.35 -18.56 -20.31
N LEU A 469 9.30 -18.30 -21.22
CA LEU A 469 9.99 -19.31 -22.03
C LEU A 469 11.47 -19.49 -21.65
N GLY A 470 11.88 -18.97 -20.47
CA GLY A 470 13.23 -19.10 -19.92
C GLY A 470 13.27 -19.96 -18.67
#